data_AF-A0AAE5HF67-F1
#
_entry.id   AF-A0AAE5HF67-F1
#
_cell.length_a   1.000
_cell.length_b   1.000
_cell.length_c   1.000
_cell.angle_alpha   90.00
_cell.angle_beta   90.00
_cell.angle_gamma   90.00
#
_symmetry.space_group_name_H-M   'P 1'
#
loop_
_entity.id
_entity.type
_entity.pdbx_description
1 polymer ?
#
loop_
_entity_poly.entity_id
_entity_poly.type
_entity_poly.pdbx_seq_one_letter_code
_entity_poly.pdbx_strand_id
1 'polypeptide(L)'
;MSGKKPNVSKPSGAYALNEVQNPALLEVAYRAIQNGSKTESELKEALDIDDDTIDLITKGLRVFDLGGKSDFKYILKPLVFDADDFNLRFRLHILKSVASECSSKEWGLQSAVLLNLEYLLKNEINRFTQNDEGLVRKIDDWHVNIGYEPQSKQGRMKLNKTKFSHWTNQAEYLGLIRGYTSGRRSAFIVRFDPELIERTITLAVEDVGDRDGIGFAEYLDWLEGNCLRIPRTSDNTLPVPFARTLYNLVDDEKLKIIKRGDPSGFELPEVPSHSGISKTKNHLRLTHHEQ
;
A
#
# COMPACT_ATOMS: atom_id res chain seq x y z
N MET A 1 38.77 -0.84 6.30
CA MET A 1 38.07 0.42 5.98
C MET A 1 36.72 0.40 6.67
N SER A 2 36.57 1.18 7.75
CA SER A 2 35.30 1.30 8.47
C SER A 2 34.36 2.16 7.63
N GLY A 3 33.45 1.51 6.89
CA GLY A 3 32.38 2.20 6.19
C GLY A 3 31.49 2.87 7.23
N LYS A 4 31.51 4.20 7.30
CA LYS A 4 30.48 4.96 8.00
C LYS A 4 29.14 4.47 7.48
N LYS A 5 28.38 3.74 8.30
CA LYS A 5 26.97 3.47 8.01
C LYS A 5 26.33 4.83 7.76
N PRO A 6 25.56 5.02 6.67
CA PRO A 6 24.82 6.25 6.45
C PRO A 6 24.02 6.55 7.72
N ASN A 7 23.88 7.83 8.03
CA ASN A 7 23.19 8.29 9.23
C ASN A 7 21.68 8.00 9.02
N VAL A 8 21.26 6.75 9.24
CA VAL A 8 19.90 6.33 8.92
C VAL A 8 18.97 6.76 10.04
N SER A 9 17.84 7.38 9.67
CA SER A 9 16.81 7.79 10.61
C SER A 9 16.28 6.58 11.40
N LYS A 10 16.07 6.79 12.70
CA LYS A 10 15.50 5.80 13.61
C LYS A 10 14.14 6.32 14.07
N PRO A 11 13.06 6.06 13.31
CA PRO A 11 11.75 6.63 13.62
C PRO A 11 11.22 6.10 14.96
N SER A 12 10.53 6.94 15.72
CA SER A 12 10.01 6.60 17.05
C SER A 12 8.62 7.21 17.27
N GLY A 13 7.72 6.50 17.96
CA GLY A 13 6.29 6.88 18.05
C GLY A 13 5.33 5.69 17.89
N ALA A 14 4.07 5.98 17.55
CA ALA A 14 3.02 4.99 17.33
C ALA A 14 3.23 4.22 16.01
N TYR A 15 3.23 2.90 16.06
CA TYR A 15 3.57 2.02 14.95
C TYR A 15 2.32 1.29 14.44
N ALA A 16 1.97 1.41 13.16
CA ALA A 16 0.74 0.84 12.58
C ALA A 16 0.64 -0.66 12.81
N LEU A 17 1.75 -1.40 12.75
CA LEU A 17 1.72 -2.84 12.99
C LEU A 17 1.48 -3.21 14.46
N ASN A 18 1.58 -2.26 15.39
CA ASN A 18 1.16 -2.44 16.78
C ASN A 18 -0.28 -1.97 17.01
N GLU A 19 -0.64 -0.81 16.47
CA GLU A 19 -1.88 -0.10 16.83
C GLU A 19 -3.07 -0.44 15.93
N VAL A 20 -2.87 -0.80 14.66
CA VAL A 20 -3.97 -1.04 13.72
C VAL A 20 -4.12 -2.53 13.43
N GLN A 21 -5.07 -3.14 14.13
CA GLN A 21 -5.38 -4.57 13.96
C GLN A 21 -6.47 -4.83 12.92
N ASN A 22 -7.43 -3.90 12.81
CA ASN A 22 -8.57 -3.98 11.90
C ASN A 22 -8.81 -2.63 11.19
N PRO A 23 -8.29 -2.45 9.97
CA PRO A 23 -8.50 -1.23 9.19
C PRO A 23 -9.95 -0.99 8.78
N ALA A 24 -10.76 -2.04 8.61
CA ALA A 24 -12.17 -1.89 8.25
C ALA A 24 -12.94 -1.15 9.35
N LEU A 25 -12.56 -1.36 10.62
CA LEU A 25 -13.12 -0.61 11.74
C LEU A 25 -12.76 0.88 11.68
N LEU A 26 -11.54 1.23 11.23
CA LEU A 26 -11.15 2.63 11.06
C LEU A 26 -12.00 3.32 9.99
N GLU A 27 -12.33 2.62 8.91
CA GLU A 27 -13.21 3.14 7.87
C GLU A 27 -14.62 3.42 8.42
N VAL A 28 -15.20 2.46 9.14
CA VAL A 28 -16.52 2.60 9.77
C VAL A 28 -16.52 3.77 10.76
N ALA A 29 -15.47 3.89 11.58
CA ALA A 29 -15.34 4.99 12.52
C ALA A 29 -15.18 6.35 11.83
N TYR A 30 -14.39 6.42 10.76
CA TYR A 30 -14.25 7.64 9.97
C TYR A 30 -15.60 8.09 9.42
N ARG A 31 -16.38 7.17 8.85
CA ARG A 31 -17.74 7.45 8.34
C ARG A 31 -18.67 7.93 9.45
N ALA A 32 -18.67 7.28 10.61
CA ALA A 32 -19.49 7.69 11.74
C ALA A 32 -19.13 9.12 12.21
N ILE A 33 -17.85 9.43 12.33
CA ILE A 33 -17.38 10.78 12.69
C ILE A 33 -17.76 11.80 11.60
N GLN A 34 -17.62 11.45 10.33
CA GLN A 34 -18.01 12.30 9.21
C GLN A 34 -19.51 12.62 9.27
N ASN A 35 -20.33 11.63 9.65
CA ASN A 35 -21.79 11.72 9.73
C ASN A 35 -22.32 12.32 11.03
N GLY A 36 -21.50 12.58 12.04
CA GLY A 36 -21.91 13.35 13.21
C GLY A 36 -21.42 12.88 14.57
N SER A 37 -20.85 11.67 14.70
CA SER A 37 -20.30 11.18 15.98
C SER A 37 -18.97 11.88 16.30
N LYS A 38 -19.04 13.06 16.91
CA LYS A 38 -17.87 13.94 17.13
C LYS A 38 -17.14 13.63 18.42
N THR A 39 -17.70 12.95 19.40
CA THR A 39 -17.05 12.64 20.69
C THR A 39 -16.81 11.15 20.86
N GLU A 40 -15.97 10.75 21.84
CA GLU A 40 -15.80 9.33 22.18
C GLU A 40 -17.12 8.66 22.56
N SER A 41 -17.91 9.30 23.42
CA SER A 41 -19.18 8.73 23.88
C SER A 41 -20.14 8.51 22.71
N GLU A 42 -20.26 9.48 21.81
CA GLU A 42 -21.10 9.38 20.61
C GLU A 42 -20.61 8.28 19.65
N LEU A 43 -19.29 8.11 19.52
CA LEU A 43 -18.71 7.09 18.65
C LEU A 43 -18.86 5.68 19.25
N LYS A 44 -18.69 5.53 20.56
CA LYS A 44 -18.96 4.27 21.28
C LYS A 44 -20.40 3.83 21.12
N GLU A 45 -21.34 4.76 21.33
CA GLU A 45 -22.76 4.49 21.18
C GLU A 45 -23.12 4.16 19.74
N ALA A 46 -22.60 4.90 18.76
CA ALA A 46 -22.89 4.68 17.35
C ALA A 46 -22.36 3.34 16.81
N LEU A 47 -21.24 2.85 17.36
CA LEU A 47 -20.57 1.65 16.87
C LEU A 47 -20.72 0.43 17.78
N ASP A 48 -21.33 0.59 18.96
CA ASP A 48 -21.44 -0.43 20.01
C ASP A 48 -20.07 -1.03 20.39
N ILE A 49 -19.12 -0.16 20.77
CA ILE A 49 -17.73 -0.54 21.06
C ILE A 49 -17.27 -0.11 22.47
N ASP A 50 -16.28 -0.84 22.98
CA ASP A 50 -15.64 -0.58 24.28
C ASP A 50 -14.55 0.51 24.22
N ASP A 51 -14.01 0.88 25.39
CA ASP A 51 -12.97 1.90 25.52
C ASP A 51 -11.65 1.49 24.86
N ASP A 52 -11.29 0.21 24.92
CA ASP A 52 -10.07 -0.30 24.31
C ASP A 52 -10.14 -0.16 22.78
N THR A 53 -11.29 -0.44 22.19
CA THR A 53 -11.54 -0.30 20.75
C THR A 53 -11.53 1.17 20.31
N ILE A 54 -12.07 2.08 21.11
CA ILE A 54 -11.98 3.53 20.89
C ILE A 54 -10.54 4.04 20.87
N ASP A 55 -9.69 3.55 21.77
CA ASP A 55 -8.28 3.94 21.81
C ASP A 55 -7.56 3.47 20.53
N LEU A 56 -7.80 2.23 20.10
CA LEU A 56 -7.27 1.70 18.83
C LEU A 56 -7.74 2.53 17.62
N ILE A 57 -9.02 2.91 17.57
CA ILE A 57 -9.55 3.78 16.51
C ILE A 57 -8.84 5.13 16.54
N THR A 58 -8.75 5.76 17.69
CA THR A 58 -8.16 7.10 17.85
C THR A 58 -6.69 7.10 17.43
N LYS A 59 -5.95 6.06 17.79
CA LYS A 59 -4.56 5.89 17.36
C LYS A 59 -4.45 5.61 15.87
N GLY A 60 -5.30 4.74 15.31
CA GLY A 60 -5.30 4.42 13.89
C GLY A 60 -5.61 5.62 13.01
N LEU A 61 -6.57 6.47 13.41
CA LEU A 61 -6.88 7.73 12.71
C LEU A 61 -5.65 8.65 12.65
N ARG A 62 -4.88 8.75 13.73
CA ARG A 62 -3.65 9.55 13.77
C ARG A 62 -2.53 8.92 12.96
N VAL A 63 -2.37 7.60 13.05
CA VAL A 63 -1.31 6.82 12.41
C VAL A 63 -1.37 6.92 10.88
N PHE A 64 -2.57 6.94 10.29
CA PHE A 64 -2.76 7.06 8.84
C PHE A 64 -3.16 8.46 8.38
N ASP A 65 -2.92 9.46 9.21
CA ASP A 65 -3.25 10.87 8.93
C ASP A 65 -4.71 11.14 8.54
N LEU A 66 -5.64 10.29 8.98
CA LEU A 66 -7.07 10.41 8.75
C LEU A 66 -7.74 11.43 9.67
N GLY A 67 -7.12 11.74 10.80
CA GLY A 67 -7.64 12.70 11.75
C GLY A 67 -7.09 12.53 13.16
N GLY A 68 -7.67 13.28 14.08
CA GLY A 68 -7.28 13.24 15.49
C GLY A 68 -8.35 13.83 16.39
N LYS A 69 -7.92 14.22 17.58
CA LYS A 69 -8.79 14.87 18.57
C LYS A 69 -8.29 16.25 18.93
N SER A 70 -9.22 17.18 19.08
CA SER A 70 -9.03 18.53 19.61
C SER A 70 -10.27 18.89 20.42
N ASP A 71 -10.08 19.45 21.61
CA ASP A 71 -11.15 19.83 22.54
C ASP A 71 -12.20 18.72 22.75
N PHE A 72 -11.71 17.49 22.98
CA PHE A 72 -12.51 16.27 23.17
C PHE A 72 -13.35 15.83 21.95
N LYS A 73 -13.22 16.50 20.82
CA LYS A 73 -13.91 16.17 19.57
C LYS A 73 -12.95 15.60 18.52
N TYR A 74 -13.44 14.65 17.74
CA TYR A 74 -12.78 14.14 16.56
C TYR A 74 -12.82 15.17 15.44
N ILE A 75 -11.65 15.46 14.89
CA ILE A 75 -11.46 16.29 13.70
C ILE A 75 -10.86 15.40 12.62
N LEU A 76 -11.62 15.16 11.56
CA LEU A 76 -11.17 14.39 10.40
C LEU A 76 -10.36 15.28 9.46
N LYS A 77 -9.33 14.69 8.87
CA LYS A 77 -8.68 15.23 7.69
C LYS A 77 -9.44 14.76 6.44
N PRO A 78 -9.65 15.62 5.43
CA PRO A 78 -10.25 15.19 4.17
C PRO A 78 -9.45 14.05 3.55
N LEU A 79 -10.15 13.06 2.98
CA LEU A 79 -9.48 12.00 2.23
C LEU A 79 -8.79 12.60 0.99
N VAL A 80 -7.63 12.02 0.63
CA VAL A 80 -6.87 12.48 -0.53
C VAL A 80 -7.37 11.75 -1.77
N PHE A 81 -7.15 12.40 -2.91
CA PHE A 81 -7.66 12.02 -4.23
C PHE A 81 -9.18 12.06 -4.29
N ASP A 82 -9.70 12.71 -5.32
CA ASP A 82 -11.11 12.55 -5.60
C ASP A 82 -11.31 11.15 -6.16
N ALA A 83 -12.34 10.43 -5.72
CA ALA A 83 -12.71 9.10 -6.20
C ALA A 83 -14.14 8.83 -5.76
N ASP A 84 -14.96 8.36 -6.69
CA ASP A 84 -16.41 8.20 -6.48
C ASP A 84 -16.73 7.15 -5.41
N ASP A 85 -15.96 6.06 -5.38
CA ASP A 85 -16.06 5.07 -4.31
C ASP A 85 -15.28 5.53 -3.06
N PHE A 86 -16.02 5.74 -1.98
CA PHE A 86 -15.45 6.06 -0.69
C PHE A 86 -14.47 5.00 -0.19
N ASN A 87 -14.75 3.70 -0.36
CA ASN A 87 -13.89 2.63 0.16
C ASN A 87 -12.53 2.69 -0.53
N LEU A 88 -12.53 2.79 -1.86
CA LEU A 88 -11.33 2.99 -2.64
C LEU A 88 -10.58 4.27 -2.24
N ARG A 89 -11.29 5.40 -2.08
CA ARG A 89 -10.69 6.67 -1.64
C ARG A 89 -10.03 6.57 -0.26
N PHE A 90 -10.67 5.87 0.67
CA PHE A 90 -10.13 5.65 2.01
C PHE A 90 -8.86 4.79 1.97
N ARG A 91 -8.87 3.70 1.20
CA ARG A 91 -7.68 2.85 0.96
C ARG A 91 -6.53 3.63 0.32
N LEU A 92 -6.83 4.44 -0.71
CA LEU A 92 -5.84 5.30 -1.38
C LEU A 92 -5.25 6.35 -0.43
N HIS A 93 -6.06 6.92 0.47
CA HIS A 93 -5.54 7.84 1.48
C HIS A 93 -4.56 7.17 2.44
N ILE A 94 -4.88 5.97 2.94
CA ILE A 94 -3.95 5.21 3.79
C ILE A 94 -2.65 4.93 3.02
N LEU A 95 -2.74 4.48 1.76
CA LEU A 95 -1.56 4.22 0.93
C LEU A 95 -0.72 5.48 0.73
N LYS A 96 -1.35 6.64 0.49
CA LYS A 96 -0.64 7.92 0.34
C LYS A 96 0.04 8.36 1.62
N SER A 97 -0.64 8.26 2.76
CA SER A 97 -0.07 8.56 4.07
C SER A 97 1.20 7.73 4.30
N VAL A 98 1.12 6.41 4.09
CA VAL A 98 2.26 5.52 4.25
C VAL A 98 3.37 5.81 3.22
N ALA A 99 3.03 6.01 1.95
CA ALA A 99 4.01 6.26 0.89
C ALA A 99 4.79 7.57 1.14
N SER A 100 4.13 8.60 1.67
CA SER A 100 4.77 9.88 2.00
C SER A 100 5.87 9.77 3.06
N GLU A 101 5.80 8.74 3.91
CA GLU A 101 6.78 8.43 4.94
C GLU A 101 7.81 7.37 4.50
N CYS A 102 7.64 6.77 3.32
CA CYS A 102 8.39 5.59 2.91
C CYS A 102 9.50 5.94 1.89
N SER A 103 10.53 6.64 2.38
CA SER A 103 11.68 7.04 1.56
C SER A 103 13.01 6.44 2.04
N SER A 104 13.90 6.11 1.11
CA SER A 104 15.23 5.57 1.43
C SER A 104 16.15 6.53 2.18
N LYS A 105 15.82 7.83 2.20
CA LYS A 105 16.54 8.86 2.96
C LYS A 105 16.04 8.95 4.39
N GLU A 106 14.73 8.77 4.58
CA GLU A 106 14.06 8.86 5.85
C GLU A 106 12.88 7.89 5.86
N TRP A 107 13.03 6.83 6.64
CA TRP A 107 11.95 5.89 6.88
C TRP A 107 11.09 6.40 8.04
N GLY A 108 9.79 6.62 7.81
CA GLY A 108 8.80 6.77 8.86
C GLY A 108 8.34 5.43 9.42
N LEU A 109 7.60 5.46 10.52
CA LEU A 109 7.17 4.24 11.21
C LEU A 109 6.22 3.39 10.36
N GLN A 110 5.41 4.00 9.50
CA GLN A 110 4.41 3.24 8.75
C GLN A 110 4.97 2.58 7.51
N SER A 111 6.22 2.90 7.14
CA SER A 111 6.93 2.33 5.99
C SER A 111 6.88 0.81 5.96
N ALA A 112 6.83 0.14 7.12
CA ALA A 112 6.71 -1.32 7.21
C ALA A 112 5.56 -1.91 6.37
N VAL A 113 4.45 -1.18 6.20
CA VAL A 113 3.31 -1.66 5.40
C VAL A 113 3.72 -1.89 3.94
N LEU A 114 4.42 -0.92 3.32
CA LEU A 114 4.89 -1.02 1.94
C LEU A 114 6.20 -1.82 1.83
N LEU A 115 7.09 -1.73 2.82
CA LEU A 115 8.37 -2.44 2.81
C LEU A 115 8.17 -3.96 2.89
N ASN A 116 7.24 -4.45 3.71
CA ASN A 116 6.92 -5.88 3.74
C ASN A 116 6.44 -6.37 2.36
N LEU A 117 5.59 -5.60 1.67
CA LEU A 117 5.13 -5.93 0.32
C LEU A 117 6.28 -5.90 -0.69
N GLU A 118 7.10 -4.84 -0.66
CA GLU A 118 8.27 -4.70 -1.52
C GLU A 118 9.22 -5.89 -1.37
N TYR A 119 9.43 -6.39 -0.14
CA TYR A 119 10.22 -7.59 0.11
C TYR A 119 9.63 -8.82 -0.60
N LEU A 120 8.31 -9.06 -0.48
CA LEU A 120 7.67 -10.20 -1.13
C LEU A 120 7.81 -10.13 -2.65
N LEU A 121 7.63 -8.94 -3.23
CA LEU A 121 7.77 -8.71 -4.68
C LEU A 121 9.22 -8.92 -5.15
N LYS A 122 10.20 -8.36 -4.43
CA LYS A 122 11.64 -8.49 -4.75
C LYS A 122 12.15 -9.92 -4.71
N ASN A 123 11.57 -10.74 -3.83
CA ASN A 123 12.00 -12.13 -3.63
C ASN A 123 11.04 -13.14 -4.27
N GLU A 124 10.13 -12.67 -5.16
CA GLU A 124 9.17 -13.50 -5.91
C GLU A 124 8.31 -14.41 -5.01
N ILE A 125 8.02 -13.96 -3.78
CA ILE A 125 7.23 -14.70 -2.80
C ILE A 125 5.76 -14.45 -3.07
N ASN A 126 5.20 -15.25 -3.99
CA ASN A 126 3.81 -15.10 -4.41
C ASN A 126 2.80 -15.67 -3.41
N ARG A 127 3.17 -16.68 -2.63
CA ARG A 127 2.29 -17.33 -1.64
C ARG A 127 2.99 -17.47 -0.30
N PHE A 128 2.28 -17.20 0.78
CA PHE A 128 2.84 -17.30 2.13
C PHE A 128 1.74 -17.55 3.17
N THR A 129 2.14 -17.76 4.43
CA THR A 129 1.23 -17.84 5.58
C THR A 129 1.64 -16.83 6.64
N GLN A 130 0.68 -16.28 7.39
CA GLN A 130 0.96 -15.30 8.45
C GLN A 130 1.81 -15.86 9.60
N ASN A 131 1.92 -17.19 9.71
CA ASN A 131 2.64 -17.88 10.78
C ASN A 131 4.05 -18.36 10.35
N ASP A 132 4.52 -17.97 9.16
CA ASP A 132 5.85 -18.36 8.67
C ASP A 132 6.95 -17.54 9.38
N GLU A 133 7.47 -18.07 10.48
CA GLU A 133 8.54 -17.44 11.26
C GLU A 133 9.83 -17.23 10.46
N GLY A 134 10.11 -18.13 9.51
CA GLY A 134 11.28 -18.01 8.63
C GLY A 134 11.16 -16.81 7.71
N LEU A 135 9.99 -16.60 7.10
CA LEU A 135 9.69 -15.42 6.29
C LEU A 135 9.74 -14.13 7.13
N VAL A 136 9.08 -14.12 8.29
CA VAL A 136 9.04 -12.95 9.18
C VAL A 136 10.46 -12.51 9.57
N ARG A 137 11.33 -13.46 9.92
CA ARG A 137 12.73 -13.16 10.24
C ARG A 137 13.50 -12.60 9.06
N LYS A 138 13.33 -13.17 7.86
CA LYS A 138 14.00 -12.68 6.65
C LYS A 138 13.58 -11.24 6.29
N ILE A 139 12.30 -10.90 6.45
CA ILE A 139 11.80 -9.53 6.26
C ILE A 139 12.42 -8.60 7.31
N ASP A 140 12.43 -9.00 8.59
CA ASP A 140 13.01 -8.19 9.67
C ASP A 140 14.51 -7.94 9.49
N ASP A 141 15.27 -8.96 9.06
CA ASP A 141 16.69 -8.83 8.75
C ASP A 141 16.92 -7.92 7.53
N TRP A 142 16.06 -8.01 6.52
CA TRP A 142 16.10 -7.11 5.37
C TRP A 142 15.80 -5.66 5.74
N HIS A 143 14.84 -5.40 6.63
CA HIS A 143 14.58 -4.06 7.16
C HIS A 143 15.85 -3.43 7.74
N VAL A 144 16.59 -4.18 8.56
CA VAL A 144 17.88 -3.70 9.12
C VAL A 144 18.90 -3.43 8.01
N ASN A 145 18.96 -4.28 6.98
CA ASN A 145 19.91 -4.12 5.87
C ASN A 145 19.65 -2.86 5.04
N ILE A 146 18.39 -2.46 4.88
CA ILE A 146 18.01 -1.20 4.21
C ILE A 146 17.99 0.00 5.18
N GLY A 147 18.38 -0.21 6.43
CA GLY A 147 18.45 0.82 7.48
C GLY A 147 17.10 1.18 8.11
N TYR A 148 16.03 0.44 7.82
CA TYR A 148 14.74 0.63 8.49
C TYR A 148 14.76 -0.03 9.89
N GLU A 149 14.99 0.79 10.92
CA GLU A 149 15.09 0.33 12.31
C GLU A 149 14.15 1.12 13.24
N PRO A 150 12.82 0.87 13.19
CA PRO A 150 11.86 1.58 14.04
C PRO A 150 12.15 1.35 15.53
N GLN A 151 12.03 2.39 16.37
CA GLN A 151 12.40 2.38 17.79
C GLN A 151 11.21 2.62 18.72
N SER A 152 11.26 1.95 19.87
CA SER A 152 10.42 2.19 21.05
C SER A 152 11.31 2.61 22.23
N LYS A 153 10.68 2.95 23.37
CA LYS A 153 11.40 3.15 24.65
C LYS A 153 12.23 1.93 25.10
N GLN A 154 11.88 0.73 24.62
CA GLN A 154 12.55 -0.54 24.96
C GLN A 154 13.55 -1.00 23.87
N GLY A 155 13.79 -0.18 22.84
CA GLY A 155 14.67 -0.49 21.71
C GLY A 155 13.92 -0.81 20.40
N ARG A 156 14.62 -1.45 19.46
CA ARG A 156 14.11 -1.72 18.10
C ARG A 156 12.82 -2.52 18.11
N MET A 157 11.80 -1.99 17.45
CA MET A 157 10.52 -2.65 17.21
C MET A 157 10.66 -3.68 16.09
N LYS A 158 11.13 -4.88 16.42
CA LYS A 158 11.28 -5.98 15.46
C LYS A 158 9.94 -6.39 14.84
N LEU A 159 9.94 -6.79 13.57
CA LEU A 159 8.83 -7.54 13.01
C LEU A 159 8.75 -8.91 13.69
N ASN A 160 7.56 -9.31 14.08
CA ASN A 160 7.28 -10.61 14.71
C ASN A 160 5.96 -11.14 14.17
N LYS A 161 5.58 -12.35 14.58
CA LYS A 161 4.38 -13.03 14.11
C LYS A 161 3.10 -12.21 14.30
N THR A 162 2.93 -11.60 15.48
CA THR A 162 1.75 -10.76 15.78
C THR A 162 1.67 -9.55 14.85
N LYS A 163 2.78 -8.80 14.73
CA LYS A 163 2.86 -7.64 13.80
C LYS A 163 2.67 -8.03 12.35
N PHE A 164 3.16 -9.21 11.94
CA PHE A 164 2.99 -9.69 10.59
C PHE A 164 1.52 -10.11 10.32
N SER A 165 0.81 -10.62 11.32
CA SER A 165 -0.64 -10.86 11.23
C SER A 165 -1.43 -9.56 11.13
N HIS A 166 -1.06 -8.52 11.89
CA HIS A 166 -1.66 -7.19 11.74
C HIS A 166 -1.36 -6.62 10.34
N TRP A 167 -0.13 -6.81 9.86
CA TRP A 167 0.24 -6.43 8.50
C TRP A 167 -0.59 -7.17 7.44
N THR A 168 -0.85 -8.48 7.58
CA THR A 168 -1.68 -9.19 6.60
C THR A 168 -3.11 -8.66 6.58
N ASN A 169 -3.69 -8.33 7.74
CA ASN A 169 -5.02 -7.71 7.79
C ASN A 169 -5.03 -6.34 7.09
N GLN A 170 -3.97 -5.54 7.31
CA GLN A 170 -3.79 -4.24 6.64
C GLN A 170 -3.63 -4.39 5.13
N ALA A 171 -2.71 -5.25 4.68
CA ALA A 171 -2.42 -5.47 3.27
C ALA A 171 -3.60 -6.08 2.52
N GLU A 172 -4.38 -6.95 3.15
CA GLU A 172 -5.60 -7.52 2.55
C GLU A 172 -6.68 -6.45 2.40
N TYR A 173 -6.94 -5.65 3.45
CA TYR A 173 -7.90 -4.55 3.38
C TYR A 173 -7.51 -3.52 2.30
N LEU A 174 -6.22 -3.20 2.18
CA LEU A 174 -5.70 -2.29 1.17
C LEU A 174 -5.67 -2.89 -0.25
N GLY A 175 -6.08 -4.15 -0.44
CA GLY A 175 -6.14 -4.80 -1.75
C GLY A 175 -4.77 -5.15 -2.33
N LEU A 176 -3.77 -5.44 -1.49
CA LEU A 176 -2.40 -5.75 -1.91
C LEU A 176 -2.11 -7.26 -1.92
N ILE A 177 -2.86 -8.00 -1.11
CA ILE A 177 -2.83 -9.46 -1.02
C ILE A 177 -4.26 -9.98 -0.94
N ARG A 178 -4.44 -11.28 -1.20
CA ARG A 178 -5.74 -11.95 -1.07
C ARG A 178 -5.62 -13.19 -0.21
N GLY A 179 -6.45 -13.28 0.83
CA GLY A 179 -6.59 -14.49 1.64
C GLY A 179 -7.18 -15.64 0.83
N TYR A 180 -6.70 -16.85 1.10
CA TYR A 180 -7.30 -18.08 0.64
C TYR A 180 -7.11 -19.19 1.67
N THR A 181 -8.00 -20.18 1.63
CA THR A 181 -7.93 -21.32 2.54
C THR A 181 -6.96 -22.36 1.99
N SER A 182 -5.90 -22.66 2.73
CA SER A 182 -4.99 -23.77 2.44
C SER A 182 -5.10 -24.82 3.54
N GLY A 183 -6.07 -25.74 3.40
CA GLY A 183 -6.41 -26.69 4.46
C GLY A 183 -6.99 -25.98 5.69
N ARG A 184 -6.34 -26.11 6.86
CA ARG A 184 -6.76 -25.44 8.11
C ARG A 184 -5.99 -24.14 8.40
N ARG A 185 -5.22 -23.62 7.45
CA ARG A 185 -4.36 -22.44 7.66
C ARG A 185 -4.83 -21.28 6.79
N SER A 186 -4.82 -20.08 7.37
CA SER A 186 -4.91 -18.82 6.62
C SER A 186 -3.64 -18.65 5.79
N ALA A 187 -3.80 -18.68 4.47
CA ALA A 187 -2.74 -18.45 3.51
C ALA A 187 -3.09 -17.24 2.65
N PHE A 188 -2.07 -16.63 2.06
CA PHE A 188 -2.21 -15.40 1.30
C PHE A 188 -1.46 -15.50 -0.02
N ILE A 189 -2.02 -14.89 -1.05
CA ILE A 189 -1.37 -14.70 -2.34
C ILE A 189 -1.14 -13.20 -2.56
N VAL A 190 0.04 -12.81 -3.04
CA VAL A 190 0.30 -11.44 -3.48
C VAL A 190 -0.48 -11.20 -4.76
N ARG A 191 -1.47 -10.30 -4.69
CA ARG A 191 -2.37 -9.99 -5.79
C ARG A 191 -2.99 -8.63 -5.52
N PHE A 192 -2.70 -7.67 -6.41
CA PHE A 192 -3.28 -6.35 -6.33
C PHE A 192 -4.73 -6.37 -6.82
N ASP A 193 -5.58 -5.62 -6.12
CA ASP A 193 -6.92 -5.26 -6.56
C ASP A 193 -6.82 -4.48 -7.90
N PRO A 194 -7.39 -4.99 -9.00
CA PRO A 194 -7.35 -4.30 -10.29
C PRO A 194 -7.97 -2.90 -10.24
N GLU A 195 -9.05 -2.70 -9.48
CA GLU A 195 -9.71 -1.39 -9.37
C GLU A 195 -8.79 -0.35 -8.70
N LEU A 196 -8.00 -0.80 -7.71
CA LEU A 196 -6.98 0.03 -7.09
C LEU A 196 -5.93 0.47 -8.12
N ILE A 197 -5.40 -0.48 -8.91
CA ILE A 197 -4.34 -0.19 -9.89
C ILE A 197 -4.86 0.67 -11.04
N GLU A 198 -6.07 0.42 -11.52
CA GLU A 198 -6.74 1.25 -12.52
C GLU A 198 -6.88 2.70 -12.02
N ARG A 199 -7.33 2.86 -10.77
CA ARG A 199 -7.49 4.20 -10.17
C ARG A 199 -6.16 4.91 -9.97
N THR A 200 -5.10 4.21 -9.55
CA THR A 200 -3.77 4.84 -9.45
C THR A 200 -3.22 5.25 -10.81
N ILE A 201 -3.48 4.51 -11.88
CA ILE A 201 -3.12 4.94 -13.25
C ILE A 201 -3.90 6.20 -13.62
N THR A 202 -5.21 6.24 -13.32
CA THR A 202 -6.07 7.41 -13.60
C THR A 202 -5.53 8.65 -12.90
N LEU A 203 -5.26 8.54 -11.60
CA LEU A 203 -4.74 9.65 -10.80
C LEU A 203 -3.35 10.11 -11.28
N ALA A 204 -2.48 9.17 -11.68
CA ALA A 204 -1.17 9.52 -12.23
C ALA A 204 -1.28 10.24 -13.58
N VAL A 205 -2.22 9.81 -14.44
CA VAL A 205 -2.51 10.48 -15.72
C VAL A 205 -3.01 11.90 -15.49
N GLU A 206 -3.90 12.10 -14.52
CA GLU A 206 -4.44 13.41 -14.14
C GLU A 206 -3.38 14.35 -13.54
N ASP A 207 -2.41 13.81 -12.79
CA ASP A 207 -1.40 14.60 -12.08
C ASP A 207 -0.16 14.94 -12.95
N VAL A 208 0.39 13.93 -13.65
CA VAL A 208 1.66 14.07 -14.38
C VAL A 208 1.63 13.52 -15.81
N GLY A 209 0.52 12.90 -16.24
CA GLY A 209 0.37 12.36 -17.59
C GLY A 209 -0.17 13.38 -18.59
N ASP A 210 -0.68 12.87 -19.70
CA ASP A 210 -1.34 13.64 -20.75
C ASP A 210 -2.63 12.94 -21.24
N ARG A 211 -3.29 13.54 -22.24
CA ARG A 211 -4.53 12.99 -22.82
C ARG A 211 -4.39 11.60 -23.42
N ASP A 212 -3.19 11.22 -23.83
CA ASP A 212 -2.92 9.91 -24.42
C ASP A 212 -2.55 8.86 -23.36
N GLY A 213 -2.37 9.27 -22.09
CA GLY A 213 -2.05 8.43 -20.95
C GLY A 213 -0.76 8.87 -20.24
N ILE A 214 0.05 7.90 -19.81
CA ILE A 214 1.27 8.16 -19.04
C ILE A 214 2.41 7.23 -19.45
N GLY A 215 3.64 7.75 -19.43
CA GLY A 215 4.84 6.94 -19.57
C GLY A 215 4.93 5.90 -18.44
N PHE A 216 5.33 4.67 -18.77
CA PHE A 216 5.33 3.59 -17.78
C PHE A 216 6.32 3.87 -16.62
N ALA A 217 7.49 4.45 -16.93
CA ALA A 217 8.47 4.85 -15.92
C ALA A 217 7.93 5.98 -15.02
N GLU A 218 7.29 6.98 -15.61
CA GLU A 218 6.67 8.11 -14.89
C GLU A 218 5.56 7.62 -13.96
N TYR A 219 4.75 6.66 -14.42
CA TYR A 219 3.74 6.02 -13.57
C TYR A 219 4.36 5.32 -12.36
N LEU A 220 5.43 4.54 -12.55
CA LEU A 220 6.08 3.84 -11.42
C LEU A 220 6.70 4.83 -10.43
N ASP A 221 7.33 5.89 -10.92
CA ASP A 221 7.93 6.93 -10.07
C ASP A 221 6.83 7.70 -9.31
N TRP A 222 5.70 8.03 -9.97
CA TRP A 222 4.52 8.59 -9.32
C TRP A 222 3.96 7.65 -8.25
N LEU A 223 3.83 6.36 -8.59
CA LEU A 223 3.27 5.35 -7.70
C LEU A 223 4.14 5.19 -6.44
N GLU A 224 5.47 5.24 -6.56
CA GLU A 224 6.39 5.16 -5.42
C GLU A 224 6.17 6.30 -4.41
N GLY A 225 5.94 7.52 -4.89
CA GLY A 225 5.71 8.69 -4.04
C GLY A 225 4.27 8.84 -3.53
N ASN A 226 3.32 8.11 -4.13
CA ASN A 226 1.89 8.32 -3.87
C ASN A 226 1.15 7.11 -3.30
N CYS A 227 1.54 5.88 -3.59
CA CYS A 227 0.78 4.71 -3.15
C CYS A 227 1.63 3.47 -2.86
N LEU A 228 2.43 2.99 -3.82
CA LEU A 228 3.05 1.67 -3.78
C LEU A 228 4.49 1.68 -4.27
N ARG A 229 5.34 0.90 -3.60
CA ARG A 229 6.74 0.67 -4.01
C ARG A 229 6.82 -0.62 -4.83
N ILE A 230 6.75 -0.50 -6.16
CA ILE A 230 6.88 -1.64 -7.06
C ILE A 230 8.34 -1.78 -7.48
N PRO A 231 9.05 -2.83 -7.03
CA PRO A 231 10.44 -3.01 -7.42
C PRO A 231 10.55 -3.35 -8.90
N ARG A 232 11.58 -2.82 -9.56
CA ARG A 232 11.98 -3.19 -10.92
C ARG A 232 13.37 -3.80 -10.90
N THR A 233 13.61 -4.80 -11.73
CA THR A 233 14.95 -5.35 -11.95
C THR A 233 15.79 -4.38 -12.81
N SER A 234 17.09 -4.65 -12.94
CA SER A 234 18.00 -3.85 -13.80
C SER A 234 17.61 -3.83 -15.28
N ASP A 235 16.87 -4.84 -15.70
CA ASP A 235 16.34 -5.11 -17.04
C ASP A 235 14.91 -4.57 -17.24
N ASN A 236 14.40 -3.75 -16.30
CA ASN A 236 13.03 -3.21 -16.33
C ASN A 236 11.93 -4.28 -16.33
N THR A 237 12.19 -5.42 -15.70
CA THR A 237 11.20 -6.47 -15.48
C THR A 237 10.38 -6.17 -14.24
N LEU A 238 9.04 -6.25 -14.39
CA LEU A 238 8.11 -6.03 -13.30
C LEU A 238 7.85 -7.32 -12.50
N PRO A 239 7.46 -7.23 -11.22
CA PRO A 239 7.06 -8.39 -10.46
C PRO A 239 5.82 -9.05 -11.06
N VAL A 240 5.81 -10.38 -11.12
CA VAL A 240 4.70 -11.18 -11.69
C VAL A 240 3.31 -10.76 -11.17
N PRO A 241 3.09 -10.53 -9.85
CA PRO A 241 1.77 -10.09 -9.37
C PRO A 241 1.29 -8.78 -9.98
N PHE A 242 2.19 -7.82 -10.18
CA PHE A 242 1.86 -6.52 -10.75
C PHE A 242 1.62 -6.62 -12.27
N ALA A 243 2.50 -7.34 -12.97
CA ALA A 243 2.34 -7.61 -14.41
C ALA A 243 1.01 -8.30 -14.72
N ARG A 244 0.61 -9.28 -13.89
CA ARG A 244 -0.69 -9.96 -14.02
C ARG A 244 -1.87 -9.02 -13.75
N THR A 245 -1.78 -8.12 -12.77
CA THR A 245 -2.86 -7.14 -12.54
C THR A 245 -3.01 -6.20 -13.73
N LEU A 246 -1.91 -5.72 -14.31
CA LEU A 246 -1.96 -4.91 -15.53
C LEU A 246 -2.52 -5.69 -16.73
N TYR A 247 -2.15 -6.97 -16.86
CA TYR A 247 -2.74 -7.84 -17.89
C TYR A 247 -4.26 -7.95 -17.72
N ASN A 248 -4.77 -8.17 -16.50
CA ASN A 248 -6.21 -8.25 -16.26
C ASN A 248 -6.93 -6.95 -16.69
N LEU A 249 -6.34 -5.79 -16.41
CA LEU A 249 -6.91 -4.51 -16.87
C LEU A 249 -6.93 -4.39 -18.40
N VAL A 250 -5.97 -5.01 -19.08
CA VAL A 250 -5.97 -5.06 -20.55
C VAL A 250 -7.00 -6.05 -21.08
N ASP A 251 -7.14 -7.21 -20.44
CA ASP A 251 -8.11 -8.27 -20.77
C ASP A 251 -9.55 -7.76 -20.57
N ASP A 252 -9.78 -6.97 -19.52
CA ASP A 252 -11.06 -6.30 -19.22
C ASP A 252 -11.29 -5.05 -20.08
N GLU A 253 -10.45 -4.80 -21.09
CA GLU A 253 -10.52 -3.65 -21.99
C GLU A 253 -10.48 -2.27 -21.29
N LYS A 254 -9.92 -2.17 -20.08
CA LYS A 254 -9.76 -0.93 -19.30
C LYS A 254 -8.45 -0.21 -19.55
N LEU A 255 -7.45 -0.94 -20.04
CA LEU A 255 -6.09 -0.47 -20.26
C LEU A 255 -5.53 -0.95 -21.61
N LYS A 256 -4.70 -0.13 -22.24
CA LYS A 256 -3.81 -0.54 -23.33
C LYS A 256 -2.37 -0.24 -22.91
N ILE A 257 -1.45 -1.17 -23.22
CA ILE A 257 -0.02 -1.04 -22.94
C ILE A 257 0.68 -0.93 -24.29
N ILE A 258 1.05 0.28 -24.69
CA ILE A 258 1.48 0.58 -26.06
C ILE A 258 2.93 1.04 -26.12
N LYS A 259 3.46 1.11 -27.35
CA LYS A 259 4.70 1.82 -27.65
C LYS A 259 4.37 3.28 -27.95
N ARG A 260 5.06 4.21 -27.29
CA ARG A 260 5.10 5.63 -27.64
C ARG A 260 6.56 6.10 -27.62
N GLY A 261 6.99 6.79 -28.67
CA GLY A 261 8.38 7.24 -28.83
C GLY A 261 9.42 6.10 -28.81
N ASP A 262 10.66 6.45 -28.49
CA ASP A 262 11.80 5.52 -28.38
C ASP A 262 12.32 5.17 -26.95
N PRO A 263 11.59 5.39 -25.83
CA PRO A 263 12.06 4.92 -24.54
C PRO A 263 12.07 3.39 -24.43
N SER A 264 12.96 2.88 -23.57
CA SER A 264 13.08 1.46 -23.23
C SER A 264 11.74 0.90 -22.76
N GLY A 265 11.40 -0.29 -23.23
CA GLY A 265 10.23 -1.01 -22.77
C GLY A 265 10.43 -1.66 -21.40
N PHE A 266 9.30 -2.01 -20.78
CA PHE A 266 9.22 -2.85 -19.61
C PHE A 266 8.86 -4.28 -20.01
N GLU A 267 9.38 -5.25 -19.24
CA GLU A 267 8.97 -6.64 -19.37
C GLU A 267 7.83 -6.94 -18.40
N LEU A 268 6.81 -7.63 -18.93
CA LEU A 268 5.68 -8.14 -18.17
C LEU A 268 5.84 -9.67 -18.13
N PRO A 269 6.46 -10.24 -17.09
CA PRO A 269 6.67 -11.68 -17.03
C PRO A 269 5.35 -12.42 -16.83
N GLU A 270 5.28 -13.62 -17.39
CA GLU A 270 4.13 -14.53 -17.26
C GLU A 270 2.77 -13.96 -17.69
N VAL A 271 2.77 -13.01 -18.63
CA VAL A 271 1.55 -12.51 -19.28
C VAL A 271 1.40 -13.08 -20.70
N PRO A 272 0.21 -13.56 -21.09
CA PRO A 272 -0.07 -13.96 -22.46
C PRO A 272 0.08 -12.81 -23.47
N SER A 273 0.27 -13.16 -24.75
CA SER A 273 0.15 -12.18 -25.83
C SER A 273 -1.29 -11.68 -25.94
N HIS A 274 -1.47 -10.37 -26.07
CA HIS A 274 -2.79 -9.75 -26.21
C HIS A 274 -2.73 -8.58 -27.19
N SER A 275 -3.82 -8.30 -27.92
CA SER A 275 -3.89 -7.22 -28.92
C SER A 275 -3.70 -5.83 -28.31
N GLY A 276 -4.12 -5.66 -27.05
CA GLY A 276 -3.92 -4.45 -26.25
C GLY A 276 -2.50 -4.27 -25.67
N ILE A 277 -1.57 -5.19 -25.94
CA ILE A 277 -0.19 -5.15 -25.43
C ILE A 277 0.81 -5.14 -26.60
N SER A 278 1.48 -4.01 -26.77
CA SER A 278 2.56 -3.86 -27.74
C SER A 278 3.79 -4.71 -27.37
N LYS A 279 4.61 -5.05 -28.38
CA LYS A 279 5.91 -5.70 -28.16
C LYS A 279 6.81 -4.84 -27.26
N THR A 280 6.91 -3.55 -27.57
CA THR A 280 7.56 -2.54 -26.73
C THR A 280 6.51 -1.89 -25.83
N LYS A 281 6.68 -2.02 -24.51
CA LYS A 281 5.70 -1.64 -23.48
C LYS A 281 6.27 -0.47 -22.68
N ASN A 282 5.98 0.75 -23.08
CA ASN A 282 6.57 1.93 -22.44
C ASN A 282 5.53 3.01 -22.11
N HIS A 283 4.26 2.76 -22.41
CA HIS A 283 3.18 3.71 -22.19
C HIS A 283 1.89 3.01 -21.77
N LEU A 284 1.20 3.58 -20.79
CA LEU A 284 -0.09 3.12 -20.29
C LEU A 284 -1.18 4.06 -20.78
N ARG A 285 -2.26 3.52 -21.36
CA ARG A 285 -3.40 4.30 -21.85
C ARG A 285 -4.71 3.69 -21.37
N LEU A 286 -5.46 4.44 -20.57
CA LEU A 286 -6.81 4.05 -20.16
C LEU A 286 -7.76 4.13 -21.36
N THR A 287 -8.68 3.19 -21.46
CA THR A 287 -9.64 3.11 -22.58
C THR A 287 -10.89 3.96 -22.38
N HIS A 288 -11.25 4.25 -21.12
CA HIS A 288 -12.42 5.09 -20.79
C HIS A 288 -12.26 6.58 -21.13
N HIS A 289 -11.08 7.02 -21.59
CA HIS A 289 -10.86 8.37 -22.14
C HIS A 289 -11.05 8.45 -23.67
N GLU A 290 -11.55 7.38 -24.32
CA GLU A 290 -11.89 7.39 -25.76
C GLU A 290 -13.32 7.92 -26.04
N GLN A 291 -14.01 8.57 -25.07
CA GLN A 291 -15.34 9.18 -25.23
C GLN A 291 -15.34 10.70 -24.99
#